data_AF-A0A2E9QM24-F1
#
_entry.id   AF-A0A2E9QM24-F1
#
_cell.length_a   1.000
_cell.length_b   1.000
_cell.length_c   1.000
_cell.angle_alpha   90.00
_cell.angle_beta   90.00
_cell.angle_gamma   90.00
#
_symmetry.space_group_name_H-M   'P 1'
#
loop_
_entity.id
_entity.type
_entity.pdbx_description
1 polymer ?
#
loop_
_entity_poly.entity_id
_entity_poly.type
_entity_poly.pdbx_seq_one_letter_code
_entity_poly.pdbx_strand_id
1 'polypeptide(L)'
;MSQAVLDELQRRFFQHIIETSSDDAEVVICIQRIGLLPLIKYLWSDLEFHILVDICGCDYPQREQRLEVVYQFKMGDEAQRTDIRGLRVRIRVPLFEQDAVVPSLMFLFRNANWLEREVWDMYGIRFDGHPDLRRLLTHWKFEGHPLRKRYPKQKRQYLDEPAPVSFFNVRPRQREDGAMTEVVDIGPMHPITQGRLRLLLEFNGEHVVGGDVEIGYLHRGFEKEVEDLFWGGVIPYCERLNYHSAPVNAIGYAMACEQLAGIEVPERAVWMRMFFSELARVMDHALCLGNALHQMGALTHFWFFFQVRELCTQLFEQFSGHRVTGAMVRIGGYVADVPSDFEEKARGLVAKLRPKLDELERLLVNNRIFLDRTVGVGRLPKEAAIAYGMSGPIARASGVAFDLRKDRTYAFYDQIDFEMVVASNGDVYDRMMVRFYEIRECLDILEQTIGYIATTHGQPVLADVYGVTLPDIHETYTQIDAMMRHFQLATKGEQLPKGEGYTCIESPNGELGFYLVSDGSSKPQRLHVRSPSLCALQGLIPMSVGGTLAEVGVLLGSLNIVPGELDR
;
A
#
# COMPACT_ATOMS: atom_id res chain seq x y z
N MET A 1 -8.13 7.04 -25.38
CA MET A 1 -7.26 8.14 -24.89
C MET A 1 -5.83 7.67 -24.71
N SER A 2 -5.63 6.51 -24.04
CA SER A 2 -4.36 5.79 -23.96
C SER A 2 -3.65 5.59 -25.31
N GLN A 3 -4.39 5.22 -26.37
CA GLN A 3 -3.83 5.02 -27.72
C GLN A 3 -3.16 6.27 -28.32
N ALA A 4 -3.73 7.46 -28.11
CA ALA A 4 -3.19 8.70 -28.68
C ALA A 4 -1.88 9.14 -27.99
N VAL A 5 -1.78 8.95 -26.68
CA VAL A 5 -0.55 9.16 -25.92
C VAL A 5 0.50 8.14 -26.34
N LEU A 6 0.10 6.88 -26.54
CA LEU A 6 0.99 5.83 -27.03
C LEU A 6 1.54 6.15 -28.42
N ASP A 7 0.70 6.62 -29.34
CA ASP A 7 1.11 7.05 -30.68
C ASP A 7 2.08 8.25 -30.62
N GLU A 8 1.86 9.21 -29.72
CA GLU A 8 2.78 10.35 -29.52
C GLU A 8 4.14 9.89 -29.01
N LEU A 9 4.16 8.98 -28.03
CA LEU A 9 5.38 8.42 -27.45
C LEU A 9 6.13 7.55 -28.47
N GLN A 10 5.42 6.73 -29.24
CA GLN A 10 5.99 5.94 -30.33
C GLN A 10 6.62 6.82 -31.41
N ARG A 11 5.96 7.92 -31.82
CA ARG A 11 6.52 8.84 -32.84
C ARG A 11 7.83 9.49 -32.40
N ARG A 12 7.96 9.85 -31.13
CA ARG A 12 9.15 10.56 -30.62
C ARG A 12 10.30 9.62 -30.24
N PHE A 13 10.00 8.44 -29.70
CA PHE A 13 11.01 7.51 -29.14
C PHE A 13 11.10 6.17 -29.88
N PHE A 14 10.64 6.11 -31.14
CA PHE A 14 10.61 4.89 -31.97
C PHE A 14 11.90 4.06 -31.94
N GLN A 15 13.07 4.71 -31.88
CA GLN A 15 14.37 4.03 -31.91
C GLN A 15 14.72 3.25 -30.63
N HIS A 16 14.03 3.51 -29.51
CA HIS A 16 14.35 2.92 -28.20
C HIS A 16 13.26 2.02 -27.63
N ILE A 17 12.05 2.09 -28.19
CA ILE A 17 10.90 1.29 -27.76
C ILE A 17 11.00 -0.12 -28.34
N ILE A 18 10.84 -1.12 -27.49
CA ILE A 18 10.89 -2.55 -27.83
C ILE A 18 9.46 -3.07 -28.05
N GLU A 19 8.58 -2.81 -27.09
CA GLU A 19 7.18 -3.26 -27.09
C GLU A 19 6.29 -2.19 -26.46
N THR A 20 5.05 -2.12 -26.91
CA THR A 20 4.03 -1.25 -26.32
C THR A 20 2.71 -1.97 -26.28
N SER A 21 2.00 -1.86 -25.17
CA SER A 21 0.59 -2.24 -25.07
C SER A 21 -0.19 -1.12 -24.41
N SER A 22 -1.42 -0.92 -24.83
CA SER A 22 -2.35 0.03 -24.23
C SER A 22 -3.66 -0.67 -23.94
N ASP A 23 -4.10 -0.53 -22.69
CA ASP A 23 -5.48 -0.75 -22.30
C ASP A 23 -6.16 0.61 -22.09
N ASP A 24 -7.48 0.63 -21.87
CA ASP A 24 -8.24 1.88 -21.73
C ASP A 24 -7.73 2.79 -20.60
N ALA A 25 -7.11 2.22 -19.56
CA ALA A 25 -6.65 2.92 -18.36
C ALA A 25 -5.12 2.90 -18.13
N GLU A 26 -4.37 2.16 -18.94
CA GLU A 26 -2.93 1.98 -18.71
C GLU A 26 -2.15 1.87 -20.03
N VAL A 27 -1.04 2.59 -20.09
CA VAL A 27 -0.08 2.53 -21.19
C VAL A 27 1.18 1.84 -20.69
N VAL A 28 1.52 0.70 -21.27
CA VAL A 28 2.72 -0.07 -20.96
C VAL A 28 3.73 0.10 -22.08
N ILE A 29 4.95 0.52 -21.74
CA ILE A 29 6.04 0.77 -22.68
C ILE A 29 7.26 -0.01 -22.23
N CYS A 30 7.77 -0.90 -23.07
CA CYS A 30 9.07 -1.53 -22.89
C CYS A 30 10.11 -0.73 -23.66
N ILE A 31 11.13 -0.21 -22.97
CA ILE A 31 12.15 0.68 -23.53
C ILE A 31 13.56 0.20 -23.17
N GLN A 32 14.51 0.40 -24.07
CA GLN A 32 15.92 0.19 -23.79
C GLN A 32 16.45 1.23 -22.78
N ARG A 33 17.42 0.82 -21.96
CA ARG A 33 18.10 1.65 -20.94
C ARG A 33 18.45 3.08 -21.40
N ILE A 34 18.96 3.24 -22.62
CA ILE A 34 19.46 4.52 -23.16
C ILE A 34 18.31 5.55 -23.31
N GLY A 35 17.10 5.09 -23.64
CA GLY A 35 15.94 5.96 -23.86
C GLY A 35 15.18 6.34 -22.59
N LEU A 36 15.52 5.74 -21.44
CA LEU A 36 14.75 5.90 -20.19
C LEU A 36 14.72 7.35 -19.67
N LEU A 37 15.90 7.97 -19.54
CA LEU A 37 16.05 9.30 -18.94
C LEU A 37 15.40 10.40 -19.82
N PRO A 38 15.58 10.40 -21.15
CA PRO A 38 14.82 11.29 -22.05
C PRO A 38 13.31 11.10 -21.98
N LEU A 39 12.83 9.84 -21.94
CA LEU A 39 11.41 9.54 -21.86
C LEU A 39 10.78 10.05 -20.56
N ILE A 40 11.44 9.84 -19.42
CA ILE A 40 10.93 10.28 -18.13
C ILE A 40 10.94 11.80 -18.01
N LYS A 41 11.98 12.47 -18.54
CA LYS A 41 11.99 13.94 -18.63
C LYS A 41 10.79 14.44 -19.43
N TYR A 42 10.51 13.83 -20.57
CA TYR A 42 9.34 14.17 -21.40
C TYR A 42 8.02 13.93 -20.67
N LEU A 43 7.88 12.79 -19.99
CA LEU A 43 6.69 12.47 -19.19
C LEU A 43 6.47 13.51 -18.09
N TRP A 44 7.55 13.99 -17.47
CA TRP A 44 7.49 14.96 -16.39
C TRP A 44 7.23 16.39 -16.90
N SER A 45 7.89 16.83 -17.98
CA SER A 45 7.78 18.21 -18.49
C SER A 45 6.56 18.46 -19.36
N ASP A 46 6.26 17.55 -20.29
CA ASP A 46 5.27 17.79 -21.34
C ASP A 46 3.93 17.09 -21.06
N LEU A 47 3.97 15.96 -20.35
CA LEU A 47 2.79 15.15 -20.02
C LEU A 47 2.39 15.24 -18.53
N GLU A 48 3.08 16.05 -17.73
CA GLU A 48 2.73 16.39 -16.34
C GLU A 48 2.59 15.16 -15.40
N PHE A 49 3.34 14.08 -15.69
CA PHE A 49 3.46 12.91 -14.81
C PHE A 49 4.39 13.21 -13.63
N HIS A 50 3.83 13.87 -12.61
CA HIS A 50 4.58 14.30 -11.42
C HIS A 50 4.61 13.27 -10.28
N ILE A 51 3.82 12.19 -10.35
CA ILE A 51 3.76 11.19 -9.28
C ILE A 51 4.42 9.88 -9.74
N LEU A 52 5.51 9.51 -9.07
CA LEU A 52 6.08 8.17 -9.14
C LEU A 52 5.41 7.30 -8.07
N VAL A 53 4.61 6.33 -8.52
CA VAL A 53 3.82 5.45 -7.66
C VAL A 53 4.68 4.34 -7.08
N ASP A 54 5.48 3.70 -7.94
CA ASP A 54 6.24 2.51 -7.58
C ASP A 54 7.42 2.23 -8.53
N ILE A 55 8.43 1.51 -8.04
CA ILE A 55 9.52 0.93 -8.83
C ILE A 55 9.72 -0.51 -8.35
N CYS A 56 9.56 -1.47 -9.25
CA CYS A 56 9.74 -2.88 -8.90
C CYS A 56 10.73 -3.59 -9.83
N GLY A 57 11.43 -4.59 -9.27
CA GLY A 57 12.30 -5.47 -10.03
C GLY A 57 11.62 -6.79 -10.36
N CYS A 58 11.96 -7.37 -11.52
CA CYS A 58 11.55 -8.70 -11.94
C CYS A 58 12.76 -9.53 -12.43
N ASP A 59 12.73 -10.84 -12.19
CA ASP A 59 13.75 -11.80 -12.62
C ASP A 59 13.10 -12.92 -13.45
N TYR A 60 13.35 -12.90 -14.76
CA TYR A 60 12.88 -13.87 -15.75
C TYR A 60 14.01 -14.81 -16.16
N PRO A 61 14.17 -16.00 -15.54
CA PRO A 61 15.28 -16.90 -15.83
C PRO A 61 15.26 -17.47 -17.26
N GLN A 62 14.12 -17.38 -17.96
CA GLN A 62 13.93 -17.88 -19.32
C GLN A 62 14.36 -16.87 -20.41
N ARG A 63 14.53 -15.58 -20.07
CA ARG A 63 14.89 -14.51 -21.02
C ARG A 63 16.40 -14.27 -21.00
N GLU A 64 16.98 -13.85 -22.14
CA GLU A 64 18.38 -13.40 -22.21
C GLU A 64 18.60 -12.13 -21.37
N GLN A 65 17.70 -11.15 -21.53
CA GLN A 65 17.56 -10.01 -20.62
C GLN A 65 16.77 -10.45 -19.39
N ARG A 66 17.50 -11.02 -18.45
CA ARG A 66 16.93 -11.70 -17.30
C ARG A 66 16.30 -10.76 -16.28
N LEU A 67 16.90 -9.60 -16.05
CA LEU A 67 16.42 -8.65 -15.05
C LEU A 67 15.57 -7.58 -15.74
N GLU A 68 14.49 -7.15 -15.11
CA GLU A 68 13.66 -6.06 -15.61
C GLU A 68 13.32 -5.11 -14.47
N VAL A 69 13.38 -3.81 -14.73
CA VAL A 69 12.86 -2.79 -13.81
C VAL A 69 11.58 -2.22 -14.38
N VAL A 70 10.54 -2.17 -13.56
CA VAL A 70 9.22 -1.65 -13.92
C VAL A 70 8.99 -0.40 -13.09
N TYR A 71 8.73 0.70 -13.78
CA TYR A 71 8.36 1.99 -13.19
C TYR A 71 6.89 2.23 -13.40
N GLN A 72 6.22 2.75 -12.38
CA GLN A 72 4.81 3.12 -12.46
C GLN A 72 4.63 4.62 -12.20
N PHE A 73 4.11 5.31 -13.19
CA PHE A 73 3.86 6.74 -13.15
C PHE A 73 2.37 7.04 -13.19
N LYS A 74 2.03 8.13 -12.52
CA LYS A 74 0.70 8.71 -12.48
C LYS A 74 0.77 10.20 -12.68
N MET A 75 -0.28 10.72 -13.31
CA MET A 75 -0.40 12.15 -13.55
C MET A 75 -0.69 12.90 -12.24
N GLY A 76 -0.16 14.12 -12.11
CA GLY A 76 -0.46 14.99 -10.97
C GLY A 76 -1.88 15.56 -11.03
N ASP A 77 -2.41 15.97 -9.87
CA ASP A 77 -3.77 16.52 -9.71
C ASP A 77 -3.93 17.91 -10.39
N GLU A 78 -2.83 18.63 -10.60
CA GLU A 78 -2.80 19.97 -11.23
C GLU A 78 -2.54 19.96 -12.73
N ALA A 79 -2.56 18.78 -13.36
CA ALA A 79 -2.30 18.69 -14.79
C ALA A 79 -3.36 19.47 -15.59
N GLN A 80 -2.90 20.34 -16.49
CA GLN A 80 -3.75 21.16 -17.35
C GLN A 80 -4.51 20.31 -18.37
N ARG A 81 -3.99 19.11 -18.65
CA ARG A 81 -4.60 18.13 -19.55
C ARG A 81 -5.61 17.24 -18.84
N THR A 82 -6.88 17.64 -18.92
CA THR A 82 -8.01 16.84 -18.41
C THR A 82 -8.32 15.59 -19.23
N ASP A 83 -7.84 15.53 -20.48
CA ASP A 83 -8.06 14.43 -21.45
C ASP A 83 -7.28 13.15 -21.11
N ILE A 84 -6.26 13.23 -20.26
CA ILE A 84 -5.43 12.10 -19.81
C ILE A 84 -5.52 11.88 -18.29
N ARG A 85 -6.49 12.53 -17.62
CA ARG A 85 -6.71 12.40 -16.18
C ARG A 85 -7.07 10.96 -15.82
N GLY A 86 -6.29 10.38 -14.90
CA GLY A 86 -6.44 8.98 -14.48
C GLY A 86 -5.61 7.95 -15.27
N LEU A 87 -4.91 8.36 -16.35
CA LEU A 87 -4.03 7.49 -17.11
C LEU A 87 -2.79 7.11 -16.29
N ARG A 88 -2.44 5.83 -16.26
CA ARG A 88 -1.17 5.34 -15.69
C ARG A 88 -0.22 4.95 -16.81
N VAL A 89 1.06 5.24 -16.61
CA VAL A 89 2.13 4.85 -17.52
C VAL A 89 3.06 3.88 -16.81
N ARG A 90 3.16 2.66 -17.33
CA ARG A 90 4.09 1.64 -16.86
C ARG A 90 5.26 1.55 -17.83
N ILE A 91 6.48 1.73 -17.34
CA ILE A 91 7.68 1.63 -18.17
C ILE A 91 8.47 0.41 -17.73
N ARG A 92 8.74 -0.50 -18.66
CA ARG A 92 9.55 -1.71 -18.46
C ARG A 92 10.92 -1.51 -19.09
N VAL A 93 11.97 -1.83 -18.35
CA VAL A 93 13.36 -1.71 -18.81
C VAL A 93 14.05 -3.06 -18.61
N PRO A 94 14.15 -3.89 -19.65
CA PRO A 94 14.84 -5.16 -19.56
C PRO A 94 16.37 -4.95 -19.62
N LEU A 95 17.08 -5.73 -18.83
CA LEU A 95 18.51 -5.60 -18.52
C LEU A 95 19.20 -6.97 -18.52
N PHE A 96 20.47 -6.95 -18.91
CA PHE A 96 21.34 -8.13 -18.78
C PHE A 96 21.89 -8.23 -17.36
N GLU A 97 22.04 -9.45 -16.83
CA GLU A 97 22.52 -9.69 -15.45
C GLU A 97 23.94 -9.15 -15.21
N GLN A 98 24.80 -9.13 -16.24
CA GLN A 98 26.18 -8.64 -16.15
C GLN A 98 26.29 -7.11 -16.15
N ASP A 99 25.30 -6.39 -16.71
CA ASP A 99 25.26 -4.92 -16.81
C ASP A 99 23.88 -4.40 -16.38
N ALA A 100 23.46 -4.80 -15.18
CA ALA A 100 22.19 -4.38 -14.58
C ALA A 100 22.32 -3.00 -13.93
N VAL A 101 22.57 -1.98 -14.75
CA VAL A 101 22.71 -0.58 -14.32
C VAL A 101 21.67 0.30 -15.01
N VAL A 102 21.00 1.16 -14.24
CA VAL A 102 19.96 2.08 -14.72
C VAL A 102 20.23 3.48 -14.15
N PRO A 103 19.94 4.59 -14.84
CA PRO A 103 20.04 5.91 -14.21
C PRO A 103 19.02 6.08 -13.08
N SER A 104 19.44 6.70 -11.98
CA SER A 104 18.56 7.05 -10.86
C SER A 104 17.58 8.17 -11.26
N LEU A 105 16.34 8.08 -10.78
CA LEU A 105 15.27 9.07 -10.96
C LEU A 105 15.11 10.02 -9.76
N MET A 106 15.97 9.88 -8.75
CA MET A 106 15.93 10.65 -7.51
C MET A 106 16.00 12.17 -7.74
N PHE A 107 16.59 12.61 -8.86
CA PHE A 107 16.66 14.02 -9.23
C PHE A 107 15.30 14.63 -9.65
N LEU A 108 14.33 13.81 -10.08
CA LEU A 108 12.96 14.24 -10.40
C LEU A 108 11.97 13.89 -9.29
N PHE A 109 12.08 12.68 -8.75
CA PHE A 109 11.13 12.14 -7.77
C PHE A 109 11.87 11.78 -6.48
N ARG A 110 11.52 12.43 -5.36
CA ARG A 110 12.16 12.15 -4.06
C ARG A 110 11.84 10.75 -3.54
N ASN A 111 10.65 10.23 -3.87
CA ASN A 111 10.23 8.86 -3.53
C ASN A 111 11.21 7.79 -4.04
N ALA A 112 11.84 8.03 -5.20
CA ALA A 112 12.74 7.06 -5.83
C ALA A 112 13.90 6.61 -4.93
N ASN A 113 14.27 7.38 -3.90
CA ASN A 113 15.37 7.02 -3.01
C ASN A 113 15.16 5.65 -2.31
N TRP A 114 14.00 5.40 -1.71
CA TRP A 114 13.75 4.11 -1.05
C TRP A 114 13.40 3.00 -2.05
N LEU A 115 12.62 3.32 -3.08
CA LEU A 115 12.22 2.35 -4.11
C LEU A 115 13.42 1.81 -4.91
N GLU A 116 14.36 2.67 -5.29
CA GLU A 116 15.59 2.24 -5.98
C GLU A 116 16.51 1.41 -5.06
N ARG A 117 16.60 1.80 -3.77
CA ARG A 117 17.34 1.03 -2.76
C ARG A 117 16.73 -0.35 -2.53
N GLU A 118 15.40 -0.47 -2.52
CA GLU A 118 14.70 -1.75 -2.42
C GLU A 118 15.06 -2.66 -3.61
N VAL A 119 14.97 -2.14 -4.83
CA VAL A 119 15.31 -2.91 -6.04
C VAL A 119 16.79 -3.32 -6.03
N TRP A 120 17.68 -2.45 -5.57
CA TRP A 120 19.10 -2.78 -5.40
C TRP A 120 19.32 -3.87 -4.33
N ASP A 121 18.68 -3.75 -3.17
CA ASP A 121 18.82 -4.71 -2.06
C ASP A 121 18.31 -6.10 -2.47
N MET A 122 17.16 -6.13 -3.15
CA MET A 122 16.44 -7.35 -3.49
C MET A 122 16.93 -8.04 -4.77
N TYR A 123 17.34 -7.28 -5.79
CA TYR A 123 17.73 -7.79 -7.11
C TYR A 123 19.18 -7.46 -7.50
N GLY A 124 19.85 -6.52 -6.84
CA GLY A 124 21.22 -6.11 -7.17
C GLY A 124 21.36 -5.27 -8.43
N ILE A 125 20.26 -4.65 -8.87
CA ILE A 125 20.27 -3.69 -9.98
C ILE A 125 20.82 -2.38 -9.43
N ARG A 126 21.83 -1.81 -10.08
CA ARG A 126 22.51 -0.59 -9.61
C ARG A 126 21.91 0.64 -10.27
N PHE A 127 21.78 1.72 -9.50
CA PHE A 127 21.28 3.00 -9.98
C PHE A 127 22.41 4.03 -10.06
N ASP A 128 22.72 4.50 -11.26
CA ASP A 128 23.77 5.50 -11.48
C ASP A 128 23.29 6.90 -11.06
N GLY A 129 24.11 7.63 -10.31
CA GLY A 129 23.76 8.93 -9.73
C GLY A 129 22.94 8.89 -8.43
N HIS A 130 22.67 7.71 -7.85
CA HIS A 130 21.96 7.62 -6.58
C HIS A 130 22.87 8.01 -5.39
N PRO A 131 22.43 8.86 -4.44
CA PRO A 131 23.28 9.36 -3.35
C PRO A 131 23.60 8.31 -2.28
N ASP A 132 22.75 7.29 -2.12
CA ASP A 132 22.86 6.31 -1.04
C ASP A 132 22.32 4.94 -1.45
N LEU A 133 23.19 4.01 -1.87
CA LEU A 133 22.81 2.63 -2.22
C LEU A 133 23.17 1.64 -1.11
N ARG A 134 22.66 1.88 0.09
CA ARG A 134 22.73 0.92 1.20
C ARG A 134 21.53 0.00 1.24
N ARG A 135 21.71 -1.15 1.90
CA ARG A 135 20.64 -2.13 2.15
C ARG A 135 19.53 -1.43 2.95
N LEU A 136 18.29 -1.80 2.64
CA LEU A 136 17.11 -1.15 3.19
C LEU A 136 16.31 -2.13 4.04
N LEU A 137 15.98 -3.30 3.49
CA LEU A 137 15.15 -4.31 4.14
C LEU A 137 15.97 -5.48 4.65
N THR A 138 17.07 -5.83 3.97
CA THR A 138 17.97 -6.87 4.45
C THR A 138 19.03 -6.31 5.39
N HIS A 139 19.52 -7.18 6.27
CA HIS A 139 20.59 -6.84 7.20
C HIS A 139 21.84 -6.33 6.46
N TRP A 140 22.56 -5.36 7.03
CA TRP A 140 23.71 -4.72 6.37
C TRP A 140 24.83 -5.67 5.93
N LYS A 141 25.04 -6.78 6.67
CA LYS A 141 25.99 -7.86 6.32
C LYS A 141 25.40 -8.96 5.41
N PHE A 142 24.14 -8.86 4.99
CA PHE A 142 23.52 -9.90 4.19
C PHE A 142 24.28 -10.11 2.88
N GLU A 143 24.54 -11.35 2.51
CA GLU A 143 25.22 -11.69 1.26
C GLU A 143 24.22 -12.15 0.19
N GLY A 144 24.24 -11.48 -0.95
CA GLY A 144 23.35 -11.78 -2.08
C GLY A 144 22.07 -10.94 -2.09
N HIS A 145 21.09 -11.46 -2.85
CA HIS A 145 19.87 -10.77 -3.27
C HIS A 145 18.70 -11.77 -3.21
N PRO A 146 17.79 -11.66 -2.21
CA PRO A 146 16.85 -12.73 -1.87
C PRO A 146 15.75 -12.94 -2.93
N LEU A 147 15.36 -11.91 -3.68
CA LEU A 147 14.30 -12.04 -4.69
C LEU A 147 14.79 -12.59 -6.04
N ARG A 148 16.11 -12.78 -6.23
CA ARG A 148 16.61 -13.49 -7.40
C ARG A 148 16.14 -14.94 -7.39
N LYS A 149 15.70 -15.47 -8.53
CA LYS A 149 15.23 -16.86 -8.67
C LYS A 149 16.30 -17.90 -8.37
N ARG A 150 17.58 -17.54 -8.56
CA ARG A 150 18.74 -18.41 -8.23
C ARG A 150 19.13 -18.40 -6.75
N TYR A 151 18.57 -17.50 -5.94
CA TYR A 151 18.97 -17.40 -4.54
C TYR A 151 18.50 -18.65 -3.74
N PRO A 152 19.40 -19.32 -3.00
CA PRO A 152 19.04 -20.53 -2.25
C PRO A 152 18.22 -20.17 -1.00
N LYS A 153 16.89 -20.25 -1.11
CA LYS A 153 15.92 -19.92 -0.05
C LYS A 153 16.18 -20.64 1.28
N GLN A 154 16.67 -21.88 1.24
CA GLN A 154 16.92 -22.68 2.44
C GLN A 154 18.26 -22.39 3.13
N LYS A 155 19.17 -21.65 2.47
CA LYS A 155 20.49 -21.34 3.03
C LYS A 155 20.36 -20.20 4.04
N ARG A 156 20.39 -20.55 5.33
CA ARG A 156 20.39 -19.57 6.43
C ARG A 156 21.75 -18.88 6.54
N GLN A 157 21.73 -17.58 6.79
CA GLN A 157 22.90 -16.77 7.13
C GLN A 157 22.72 -16.30 8.57
N TYR A 158 23.70 -16.58 9.43
CA TYR A 158 23.70 -16.11 10.82
C TYR A 158 24.33 -14.72 10.86
N LEU A 159 23.53 -13.73 11.25
CA LEU A 159 23.90 -12.31 11.25
C LEU A 159 23.54 -11.73 12.62
N ASP A 160 24.51 -11.70 13.54
CA ASP A 160 24.26 -11.40 14.95
C ASP A 160 24.74 -10.00 15.37
N GLU A 161 25.39 -9.27 14.47
CA GLU A 161 25.97 -7.95 14.75
C GLU A 161 25.02 -6.82 14.33
N PRO A 162 24.60 -5.94 15.25
CA PRO A 162 23.75 -4.80 14.90
C PRO A 162 24.48 -3.85 13.94
N ALA A 163 23.72 -3.18 13.07
CA ALA A 163 24.26 -2.16 12.19
C ALA A 163 24.92 -1.04 13.03
N PRO A 164 26.20 -0.71 12.80
CA PRO A 164 26.86 0.37 13.51
C PRO A 164 26.24 1.71 13.10
N VAL A 165 26.24 2.71 13.98
CA VAL A 165 25.70 4.05 13.67
C VAL A 165 26.40 4.68 12.46
N SER A 166 27.68 4.36 12.23
CA SER A 166 28.44 4.78 11.05
C SER A 166 27.94 4.23 9.72
N PHE A 167 27.12 3.16 9.75
CA PHE A 167 26.44 2.65 8.57
C PHE A 167 25.39 3.63 8.07
N PHE A 168 24.84 4.48 8.96
CA PHE A 168 23.74 5.41 8.69
C PHE A 168 24.24 6.80 8.24
N ASN A 169 23.36 7.57 7.59
CA ASN A 169 23.69 8.91 7.08
C ASN A 169 23.60 9.97 8.19
N VAL A 170 23.95 9.56 9.41
CA VAL A 170 23.94 10.40 10.60
C VAL A 170 25.38 10.55 11.05
N ARG A 171 25.89 11.78 10.98
CA ARG A 171 27.22 12.13 11.48
C ARG A 171 27.09 13.31 12.41
N PRO A 172 27.70 13.26 13.62
CA PRO A 172 27.78 14.42 14.48
C PRO A 172 28.40 15.59 13.71
N ARG A 173 27.65 16.68 13.59
CA ARG A 173 28.08 17.93 12.97
C ARG A 173 28.56 18.88 14.06
N GLN A 174 29.59 19.65 13.74
CA GLN A 174 30.08 20.70 14.62
C GLN A 174 29.14 21.90 14.54
N ARG A 175 28.61 22.34 15.68
CA ARG A 175 27.78 23.55 15.81
C ARG A 175 28.65 24.80 15.65
N GLU A 176 28.01 25.94 15.36
CA GLU A 176 28.66 27.25 15.30
C GLU A 176 29.36 27.63 16.62
N ASP A 177 28.83 27.15 17.75
CA ASP A 177 29.39 27.33 19.10
C ASP A 177 30.54 26.35 19.44
N GLY A 178 30.91 25.46 18.51
CA GLY A 178 31.97 24.46 18.69
C GLY A 178 31.56 23.14 19.35
N ALA A 179 30.35 23.04 19.91
CA ALA A 179 29.79 21.78 20.43
C ALA A 179 29.34 20.84 19.30
N MET A 180 29.32 19.52 19.52
CA MET A 180 28.86 18.55 18.53
C MET A 180 27.34 18.30 18.66
N THR A 181 26.68 17.98 17.56
CA THR A 181 25.31 17.41 17.61
C THR A 181 25.33 16.02 18.21
N GLU A 182 24.26 15.67 18.92
CA GLU A 182 24.13 14.38 19.60
C GLU A 182 23.27 13.45 18.74
N VAL A 183 23.65 12.18 18.67
CA VAL A 183 22.87 11.16 17.97
C VAL A 183 22.19 10.28 19.00
N VAL A 184 20.86 10.24 18.96
CA VAL A 184 20.05 9.40 19.84
C VAL A 184 19.49 8.25 19.02
N ASP A 185 19.71 7.03 19.51
CA ASP A 185 19.22 5.79 18.93
C ASP A 185 17.96 5.34 19.68
N ILE A 186 16.84 5.30 18.98
CA ILE A 186 15.54 4.91 19.52
C ILE A 186 15.06 3.67 18.77
N GLY A 187 15.22 2.52 19.39
CA GLY A 187 14.79 1.24 18.84
C GLY A 187 15.76 0.11 19.16
N PRO A 188 15.55 -1.10 18.59
CA PRO A 188 14.42 -1.47 17.73
C PRO A 188 13.11 -1.68 18.51
N MET A 189 13.13 -1.59 19.84
CA MET A 189 11.97 -1.75 20.71
C MET A 189 11.82 -0.52 21.62
N HIS A 190 10.84 0.32 21.32
CA HIS A 190 10.48 1.47 22.14
C HIS A 190 8.97 1.75 22.03
N PRO A 191 8.27 2.26 23.07
CA PRO A 191 6.84 2.57 22.98
C PRO A 191 6.48 3.60 21.88
N ILE A 192 7.41 4.49 21.54
CA ILE A 192 7.24 5.46 20.44
C ILE A 192 7.18 4.74 19.09
N THR A 193 8.03 3.74 18.88
CA THR A 193 8.04 2.98 17.63
C THR A 193 6.87 2.00 17.64
N GLN A 194 5.85 2.26 16.81
CA GLN A 194 4.69 1.38 16.64
C GLN A 194 5.12 0.08 15.93
N GLY A 195 5.76 -0.83 16.68
CA GLY A 195 6.37 -2.05 16.16
C GLY A 195 7.88 -2.06 16.28
N ARG A 196 8.56 -2.74 15.35
CA ARG A 196 10.02 -2.86 15.33
C ARG A 196 10.61 -1.93 14.30
N LEU A 197 11.11 -0.80 14.76
CA LEU A 197 11.74 0.24 13.95
C LEU A 197 12.91 0.81 14.75
N ARG A 198 14.00 1.20 14.10
CA ARG A 198 15.09 1.91 14.76
C ARG A 198 15.27 3.28 14.11
N LEU A 199 15.08 4.32 14.92
CA LEU A 199 15.22 5.72 14.54
C LEU A 199 16.54 6.24 15.07
N LEU A 200 17.38 6.75 14.18
CA LEU A 200 18.63 7.42 14.53
C LEU A 200 18.45 8.90 14.25
N LEU A 201 18.25 9.69 15.31
CA LEU A 201 17.95 11.11 15.20
C LEU A 201 19.14 11.95 15.67
N GLU A 202 19.49 12.96 14.88
CA GLU A 202 20.50 13.96 15.19
C GLU A 202 19.86 15.18 15.84
N PHE A 203 20.32 15.53 17.04
CA PHE A 203 19.80 16.64 17.83
C PHE A 203 20.79 17.79 17.96
N ASN A 204 20.26 19.01 17.79
CA ASN A 204 20.87 20.25 18.23
C ASN A 204 20.07 20.82 19.40
N GLY A 205 20.50 20.51 20.62
CA GLY A 205 19.72 20.79 21.83
C GLY A 205 18.46 19.92 21.83
N GLU A 206 17.29 20.55 21.78
CA GLU A 206 15.99 19.86 21.75
C GLU A 206 15.45 19.61 20.34
N HIS A 207 16.04 20.26 19.32
CA HIS A 207 15.55 20.23 17.95
C HIS A 207 16.25 19.19 17.08
N VAL A 208 15.49 18.48 16.27
CA VAL A 208 15.99 17.51 15.29
C VAL A 208 16.59 18.25 14.09
N VAL A 209 17.83 17.93 13.73
CA VAL A 209 18.53 18.49 12.54
C VAL A 209 18.46 17.54 11.36
N GLY A 210 18.44 16.23 11.64
CA GLY A 210 18.41 15.18 10.64
C GLY A 210 18.29 13.83 11.31
N GLY A 211 18.33 12.78 10.50
CA GLY A 211 18.26 11.42 11.01
C GLY A 211 18.21 10.40 9.89
N ASP A 212 18.14 9.15 10.29
CA ASP A 212 17.98 8.00 9.40
C ASP A 212 17.07 6.97 10.08
N VAL A 213 16.49 6.09 9.28
CA VAL A 213 15.54 5.07 9.74
C VAL A 213 16.00 3.71 9.25
N GLU A 214 16.18 2.77 10.17
CA GLU A 214 16.42 1.37 9.86
C GLU A 214 15.10 0.59 9.94
N ILE A 215 14.77 -0.07 8.83
CA ILE A 215 13.58 -0.92 8.63
C ILE A 215 14.01 -2.36 8.31
N GLY A 216 13.05 -3.28 8.12
CA GLY A 216 13.35 -4.67 7.75
C GLY A 216 13.40 -5.67 8.91
N TYR A 217 13.15 -5.24 10.15
CA TYR A 217 13.09 -6.14 11.32
C TYR A 217 11.94 -7.14 11.25
N LEU A 218 10.90 -6.87 10.47
CA LEU A 218 9.76 -7.75 10.22
C LEU A 218 9.72 -8.25 8.76
N HIS A 219 10.79 -8.05 7.99
CA HIS A 219 10.86 -8.56 6.62
C HIS A 219 10.89 -10.09 6.66
N ARG A 220 9.86 -10.72 6.10
CA ARG A 220 9.71 -12.18 6.08
C ARG A 220 10.03 -12.78 4.72
N GLY A 221 10.37 -11.94 3.74
CA GLY A 221 10.48 -12.37 2.35
C GLY A 221 9.11 -12.78 1.79
N PHE A 222 8.04 -12.08 2.17
CA PHE A 222 6.67 -12.37 1.71
C PHE A 222 6.62 -12.60 0.20
N GLU A 223 7.22 -11.68 -0.56
CA GLU A 223 7.23 -11.70 -2.01
C GLU A 223 7.97 -12.91 -2.62
N LYS A 224 8.88 -13.52 -1.85
CA LYS A 224 9.57 -14.76 -2.24
C LYS A 224 8.80 -16.00 -1.84
N GLU A 225 8.11 -15.97 -0.70
CA GLU A 225 7.30 -17.08 -0.19
C GLU A 225 6.09 -17.36 -1.10
N VAL A 226 5.43 -16.30 -1.58
CA VAL A 226 4.24 -16.42 -2.44
C VAL A 226 4.51 -17.09 -3.78
N GLU A 227 5.74 -17.06 -4.30
CA GLU A 227 6.13 -17.72 -5.56
C GLU A 227 6.02 -19.25 -5.49
N ASP A 228 6.07 -19.83 -4.28
CA ASP A 228 5.96 -21.27 -4.06
C ASP A 228 4.51 -21.74 -3.81
N LEU A 229 3.59 -20.79 -3.57
CA LEU A 229 2.19 -21.04 -3.20
C LEU A 229 1.26 -20.99 -4.41
N PHE A 230 0.09 -21.61 -4.30
CA PHE A 230 -1.00 -21.42 -5.26
C PHE A 230 -1.66 -20.06 -5.10
N TRP A 231 -2.29 -19.55 -6.15
CA TRP A 231 -2.94 -18.23 -6.17
C TRP A 231 -3.91 -18.01 -5.00
N GLY A 232 -4.77 -18.98 -4.67
CA GLY A 232 -5.67 -18.89 -3.51
C GLY A 232 -4.95 -18.98 -2.16
N GLY A 233 -3.82 -19.68 -2.10
CA GLY A 233 -2.98 -19.81 -0.91
C GLY A 233 -2.22 -18.54 -0.50
N VAL A 234 -2.15 -17.56 -1.40
CA VAL A 234 -1.53 -16.25 -1.15
C VAL A 234 -2.43 -15.31 -0.35
N ILE A 235 -3.76 -15.46 -0.44
CA ILE A 235 -4.75 -14.56 0.19
C ILE A 235 -4.49 -14.37 1.70
N PRO A 236 -4.26 -15.42 2.51
CA PRO A 236 -3.97 -15.27 3.94
C PRO A 236 -2.66 -14.54 4.24
N TYR A 237 -1.70 -14.53 3.30
CA TYR A 237 -0.49 -13.74 3.44
C TYR A 237 -0.76 -12.25 3.17
N CYS A 238 -1.58 -11.92 2.17
CA CYS A 238 -2.00 -10.55 1.89
C CYS A 238 -2.77 -9.93 3.07
N GLU A 239 -3.61 -10.71 3.75
CA GLU A 239 -4.30 -10.27 4.99
C GLU A 239 -3.34 -9.91 6.12
N ARG A 240 -2.11 -10.46 6.12
CA ARG A 240 -1.09 -10.23 7.16
C ARG A 240 -0.12 -9.09 6.83
N LEU A 241 -0.31 -8.39 5.71
CA LEU A 241 0.45 -7.19 5.37
C LEU A 241 0.02 -6.05 6.31
N ASN A 242 -1.13 -5.43 6.05
CA ASN A 242 -1.81 -4.61 7.04
C ASN A 242 -2.83 -5.46 7.81
N TYR A 243 -2.44 -5.92 9.00
CA TYR A 243 -3.27 -6.74 9.87
C TYR A 243 -4.38 -5.95 10.60
N HIS A 244 -4.49 -4.63 10.40
CA HIS A 244 -5.63 -3.83 10.87
C HIS A 244 -6.76 -3.78 9.84
N SER A 245 -6.41 -3.74 8.56
CA SER A 245 -7.34 -3.73 7.43
C SER A 245 -7.18 -4.97 6.54
N ALA A 246 -7.10 -6.15 7.18
CA ALA A 246 -6.91 -7.43 6.51
C ALA A 246 -7.87 -7.68 5.32
N PRO A 247 -9.19 -7.41 5.42
CA PRO A 247 -10.12 -7.61 4.30
C PRO A 247 -9.77 -6.76 3.08
N VAL A 248 -9.32 -5.52 3.28
CA VAL A 248 -8.98 -4.59 2.19
C VAL A 248 -7.82 -5.13 1.37
N ASN A 249 -6.76 -5.63 2.02
CA ASN A 249 -5.62 -6.20 1.32
C ASN A 249 -5.99 -7.46 0.53
N ALA A 250 -6.85 -8.32 1.12
CA ALA A 250 -7.33 -9.52 0.44
C ALA A 250 -8.18 -9.17 -0.79
N ILE A 251 -9.05 -8.16 -0.68
CA ILE A 251 -9.86 -7.65 -1.78
C ILE A 251 -8.98 -7.06 -2.87
N GLY A 252 -7.99 -6.23 -2.52
CA GLY A 252 -7.07 -5.65 -3.50
C GLY A 252 -6.30 -6.71 -4.28
N TYR A 253 -5.84 -7.77 -3.61
CA TYR A 253 -5.19 -8.90 -4.28
C TYR A 253 -6.16 -9.70 -5.16
N ALA A 254 -7.36 -10.02 -4.66
CA ALA A 254 -8.37 -10.74 -5.44
C ALA A 254 -8.78 -9.97 -6.71
N MET A 255 -8.96 -8.65 -6.60
CA MET A 255 -9.25 -7.76 -7.73
C MET A 255 -8.11 -7.76 -8.76
N ALA A 256 -6.86 -7.79 -8.30
CA ALA A 256 -5.71 -7.88 -9.20
C ALA A 256 -5.71 -9.20 -10.00
N CYS A 257 -6.00 -10.32 -9.33
CA CYS A 257 -6.13 -11.62 -10.00
C CYS A 257 -7.31 -11.68 -10.96
N GLU A 258 -8.46 -11.12 -10.59
CA GLU A 258 -9.68 -11.07 -11.42
C GLU A 258 -9.48 -10.21 -12.67
N GLN A 259 -8.84 -9.05 -12.54
CA GLN A 259 -8.51 -8.20 -13.68
C GLN A 259 -7.53 -8.89 -14.63
N LEU A 260 -6.53 -9.60 -14.11
CA LEU A 260 -5.60 -10.38 -14.93
C LEU A 260 -6.32 -11.52 -15.67
N ALA A 261 -7.33 -12.14 -15.04
CA ALA A 261 -8.07 -13.26 -15.59
C ALA A 261 -9.27 -12.85 -16.47
N GLY A 262 -9.70 -11.58 -16.42
CA GLY A 262 -10.93 -11.11 -17.08
C GLY A 262 -12.20 -11.71 -16.45
N ILE A 263 -12.21 -11.94 -15.12
CA ILE A 263 -13.35 -12.53 -14.41
C ILE A 263 -14.28 -11.42 -13.91
N GLU A 264 -15.56 -11.50 -14.28
CA GLU A 264 -16.61 -10.67 -13.71
C GLU A 264 -17.14 -11.28 -12.41
N VAL A 265 -17.17 -10.46 -11.36
CA VAL A 265 -17.61 -10.86 -10.01
C VAL A 265 -19.11 -10.57 -9.86
N PRO A 266 -19.89 -11.47 -9.21
CA PRO A 266 -21.30 -11.22 -8.97
C PRO A 266 -21.57 -9.94 -8.17
N GLU A 267 -22.68 -9.26 -8.49
CA GLU A 267 -23.06 -7.97 -7.91
C GLU A 267 -23.08 -8.00 -6.36
N ARG A 268 -23.70 -9.04 -5.78
CA ARG A 268 -23.75 -9.25 -4.33
C ARG A 268 -22.36 -9.29 -3.69
N ALA A 269 -21.41 -9.99 -4.31
CA ALA A 269 -20.05 -10.10 -3.79
C ALA A 269 -19.34 -8.74 -3.84
N VAL A 270 -19.59 -7.91 -4.85
CA VAL A 270 -19.05 -6.56 -4.94
C VAL A 270 -19.57 -5.68 -3.81
N TRP A 271 -20.88 -5.71 -3.51
CA TRP A 271 -21.46 -4.98 -2.37
C TRP A 271 -20.89 -5.44 -1.02
N MET A 272 -20.72 -6.75 -0.84
CA MET A 272 -20.06 -7.30 0.36
C MET A 272 -18.62 -6.81 0.48
N ARG A 273 -17.85 -6.78 -0.61
CA ARG A 273 -16.47 -6.26 -0.62
C ARG A 273 -16.42 -4.81 -0.16
N MET A 274 -17.34 -3.98 -0.66
CA MET A 274 -17.41 -2.57 -0.26
C MET A 274 -17.72 -2.44 1.24
N PHE A 275 -18.72 -3.18 1.74
CA PHE A 275 -19.05 -3.18 3.16
C PHE A 275 -17.86 -3.56 4.04
N PHE A 276 -17.19 -4.68 3.74
CA PHE A 276 -16.04 -5.12 4.54
C PHE A 276 -14.82 -4.22 4.38
N SER A 277 -14.65 -3.57 3.23
CA SER A 277 -13.57 -2.60 3.02
C SER A 277 -13.77 -1.36 3.89
N GLU A 278 -14.98 -0.81 3.93
CA GLU A 278 -15.28 0.37 4.76
C GLU A 278 -15.33 0.03 6.26
N LEU A 279 -15.81 -1.16 6.63
CA LEU A 279 -15.72 -1.63 8.02
C LEU A 279 -14.24 -1.73 8.47
N ALA A 280 -13.38 -2.28 7.62
CA ALA A 280 -11.94 -2.35 7.86
C ALA A 280 -11.29 -0.96 7.90
N ARG A 281 -11.78 0.00 7.10
CA ARG A 281 -11.34 1.40 7.14
C ARG A 281 -11.65 2.07 8.47
N VAL A 282 -12.86 1.88 9.00
CA VAL A 282 -13.24 2.35 10.35
C VAL A 282 -12.33 1.75 11.43
N MET A 283 -12.06 0.43 11.35
CA MET A 283 -11.19 -0.25 12.32
C MET A 283 -9.75 0.28 12.32
N ASP A 284 -9.19 0.53 11.14
CA ASP A 284 -7.81 1.02 10.98
C ASP A 284 -7.68 2.48 11.43
N HIS A 285 -8.59 3.36 11.00
CA HIS A 285 -8.60 4.77 11.43
C HIS A 285 -8.82 4.91 12.94
N ALA A 286 -9.74 4.14 13.53
CA ALA A 286 -9.94 4.17 14.98
C ALA A 286 -8.67 3.80 15.74
N LEU A 287 -7.93 2.79 15.28
CA LEU A 287 -6.67 2.42 15.92
C LEU A 287 -5.57 3.47 15.70
N CYS A 288 -5.45 4.01 14.50
CA CYS A 288 -4.50 5.08 14.18
C CYS A 288 -4.71 6.28 15.12
N LEU A 289 -5.94 6.77 15.20
CA LEU A 289 -6.31 7.91 16.06
C LEU A 289 -6.07 7.60 17.53
N GLY A 290 -6.49 6.41 17.99
CA GLY A 290 -6.23 5.95 19.35
C GLY A 290 -4.73 5.92 19.66
N ASN A 291 -3.91 5.35 18.79
CA ASN A 291 -2.46 5.24 18.99
C ASN A 291 -1.78 6.61 18.95
N ALA A 292 -2.17 7.50 18.03
CA ALA A 292 -1.63 8.86 17.97
C ALA A 292 -1.91 9.63 19.27
N LEU A 293 -3.11 9.49 19.83
CA LEU A 293 -3.49 10.08 21.12
C LEU A 293 -2.75 9.43 22.29
N HIS A 294 -2.51 8.12 22.24
CA HIS A 294 -1.68 7.43 23.24
C HIS A 294 -0.26 8.01 23.27
N GLN A 295 0.35 8.28 22.11
CA GLN A 295 1.68 8.89 22.03
C GLN A 295 1.73 10.31 22.63
N MET A 296 0.61 11.03 22.65
CA MET A 296 0.49 12.31 23.33
C MET A 296 0.26 12.19 24.84
N GLY A 297 -0.03 10.98 25.35
CA GLY A 297 -0.37 10.71 26.75
C GLY A 297 -1.88 10.63 27.04
N ALA A 298 -2.74 10.72 26.03
CA ALA A 298 -4.20 10.74 26.18
C ALA A 298 -4.81 9.33 26.25
N LEU A 299 -4.50 8.60 27.34
CA LEU A 299 -4.88 7.18 27.51
C LEU A 299 -6.39 6.90 27.48
N THR A 300 -7.23 7.78 28.01
CA THR A 300 -8.68 7.57 28.03
C THR A 300 -9.26 7.53 26.61
N HIS A 301 -8.77 8.41 25.73
CA HIS A 301 -9.24 8.48 24.35
C HIS A 301 -8.87 7.22 23.57
N PHE A 302 -7.67 6.68 23.81
CA PHE A 302 -7.24 5.40 23.24
C PHE A 302 -8.26 4.29 23.52
N TRP A 303 -8.73 4.15 24.76
CA TRP A 303 -9.72 3.12 25.12
C TRP A 303 -11.09 3.33 24.46
N PHE A 304 -11.53 4.58 24.30
CA PHE A 304 -12.78 4.87 23.59
C PHE A 304 -12.72 4.53 22.10
N PHE A 305 -11.61 4.87 21.42
CA PHE A 305 -11.38 4.44 20.05
C PHE A 305 -11.25 2.91 19.94
N PHE A 306 -10.62 2.26 20.93
CA PHE A 306 -10.52 0.80 20.96
C PHE A 306 -11.89 0.15 21.14
N GLN A 307 -12.81 0.77 21.86
CA GLN A 307 -14.19 0.30 21.97
C GLN A 307 -14.92 0.36 20.61
N VAL A 308 -14.73 1.43 19.83
CA VAL A 308 -15.25 1.55 18.46
C VAL A 308 -14.74 0.39 17.59
N ARG A 309 -13.42 0.14 17.64
CA ARG A 309 -12.79 -0.98 16.92
C ARG A 309 -13.31 -2.34 17.37
N GLU A 310 -13.50 -2.55 18.67
CA GLU A 310 -14.00 -3.80 19.23
C GLU A 310 -15.41 -4.13 18.73
N LEU A 311 -16.30 -3.13 18.69
CA LEU A 311 -17.67 -3.31 18.16
C LEU A 311 -17.66 -3.74 16.68
N CYS A 312 -16.77 -3.15 15.87
CA CYS A 312 -16.60 -3.54 14.48
C CYS A 312 -16.01 -4.96 14.36
N THR A 313 -15.06 -5.29 15.22
CA THR A 313 -14.40 -6.61 15.25
C THR A 313 -15.39 -7.72 15.63
N GLN A 314 -16.33 -7.46 16.53
CA GLN A 314 -17.38 -8.42 16.90
C GLN A 314 -18.31 -8.74 15.73
N LEU A 315 -18.67 -7.74 14.90
CA LEU A 315 -19.43 -7.98 13.68
C LEU A 315 -18.63 -8.81 12.68
N PHE A 316 -17.34 -8.49 12.52
CA PHE A 316 -16.43 -9.24 11.65
C PHE A 316 -16.23 -10.70 12.08
N GLU A 317 -16.16 -10.95 13.39
CA GLU A 317 -16.03 -12.29 13.98
C GLU A 317 -17.25 -13.16 13.69
N GLN A 318 -18.46 -12.60 13.78
CA GLN A 318 -19.69 -13.33 13.50
C GLN A 318 -19.80 -13.77 12.03
N PHE A 319 -19.19 -13.01 11.12
CA PHE A 319 -19.17 -13.34 9.71
C PHE A 319 -18.03 -14.31 9.36
N SER A 320 -16.81 -14.03 9.82
CA SER A 320 -15.61 -14.77 9.41
C SER A 320 -15.26 -15.97 10.30
N GLY A 321 -15.81 -16.04 11.51
CA GLY A 321 -15.36 -16.95 12.57
C GLY A 321 -14.01 -16.56 13.19
N HIS A 322 -13.36 -15.49 12.71
CA HIS A 322 -12.06 -15.02 13.16
C HIS A 322 -12.10 -13.53 13.52
N ARG A 323 -11.23 -13.09 14.42
CA ARG A 323 -11.24 -11.69 14.89
C ARG A 323 -10.37 -10.74 14.07
N VAL A 324 -9.38 -11.24 13.34
CA VAL A 324 -8.38 -10.39 12.67
C VAL A 324 -8.21 -10.79 11.20
N THR A 325 -7.81 -12.02 10.94
CA THR A 325 -7.64 -12.56 9.58
C THR A 325 -8.78 -13.51 9.26
N GLY A 326 -9.68 -13.10 8.37
CA GLY A 326 -10.89 -13.87 8.06
C GLY A 326 -10.70 -14.91 6.95
N ALA A 327 -9.72 -14.72 6.06
CA ALA A 327 -9.50 -15.52 4.86
C ALA A 327 -10.78 -15.83 4.06
N MET A 328 -11.73 -14.90 4.03
CA MET A 328 -13.07 -15.09 3.46
C MET A 328 -13.15 -14.75 1.97
N VAL A 329 -12.30 -13.82 1.54
CA VAL A 329 -12.23 -13.39 0.15
C VAL A 329 -11.59 -14.52 -0.66
N ARG A 330 -12.13 -14.77 -1.85
CA ARG A 330 -11.55 -15.68 -2.85
C ARG A 330 -11.47 -14.95 -4.18
N ILE A 331 -10.63 -15.48 -5.06
CA ILE A 331 -10.61 -15.02 -6.46
C ILE A 331 -11.97 -15.39 -7.06
N GLY A 332 -12.70 -14.40 -7.55
CA GLY A 332 -14.07 -14.54 -8.08
C GLY A 332 -15.19 -14.28 -7.07
N GLY A 333 -14.91 -13.89 -5.82
CA GLY A 333 -15.95 -13.51 -4.85
C GLY A 333 -15.62 -13.81 -3.39
N TYR A 334 -16.54 -14.49 -2.70
CA TYR A 334 -16.44 -14.90 -1.30
C TYR A 334 -16.63 -16.41 -1.13
N VAL A 335 -16.11 -16.97 -0.03
CA VAL A 335 -16.32 -18.39 0.34
C VAL A 335 -17.78 -18.69 0.67
N ALA A 336 -18.45 -17.78 1.38
CA ALA A 336 -19.81 -17.95 1.85
C ALA A 336 -20.55 -16.61 1.90
N ASP A 337 -21.89 -16.67 1.90
CA ASP A 337 -22.76 -15.51 2.03
C ASP A 337 -22.89 -15.05 3.50
N VAL A 338 -23.38 -13.82 3.70
CA VAL A 338 -23.66 -13.26 5.02
C VAL A 338 -24.78 -14.03 5.73
N PRO A 339 -24.68 -14.20 7.07
CA PRO A 339 -25.78 -14.72 7.89
C PRO A 339 -27.07 -13.91 7.73
N SER A 340 -28.22 -14.56 7.94
CA SER A 340 -29.53 -13.91 7.79
C SER A 340 -29.82 -12.78 8.79
N ASP A 341 -29.12 -12.76 9.93
CA ASP A 341 -29.23 -11.74 10.98
C ASP A 341 -28.22 -10.59 10.82
N PHE A 342 -27.41 -10.61 9.76
CA PHE A 342 -26.33 -9.67 9.53
C PHE A 342 -26.82 -8.22 9.38
N GLU A 343 -27.90 -8.00 8.63
CA GLU A 343 -28.40 -6.66 8.33
C GLU A 343 -28.85 -5.91 9.58
N GLU A 344 -29.61 -6.57 10.46
CA GLU A 344 -30.09 -5.99 11.72
C GLU A 344 -28.90 -5.59 12.61
N LYS A 345 -27.90 -6.47 12.70
CA LYS A 345 -26.69 -6.23 13.49
C LYS A 345 -25.82 -5.13 12.92
N ALA A 346 -25.67 -5.07 11.59
CA ALA A 346 -24.91 -4.03 10.92
C ALA A 346 -25.55 -2.65 11.12
N ARG A 347 -26.88 -2.53 10.99
CA ARG A 347 -27.60 -1.28 11.31
C ARG A 347 -27.47 -0.91 12.79
N GLY A 348 -27.60 -1.90 13.68
CA GLY A 348 -27.41 -1.72 15.12
C GLY A 348 -25.99 -1.27 15.48
N LEU A 349 -24.97 -1.68 14.73
CA LEU A 349 -23.60 -1.22 14.87
C LEU A 349 -23.48 0.27 14.50
N VAL A 350 -23.92 0.65 13.29
CA VAL A 350 -23.84 2.04 12.82
C VAL A 350 -24.55 2.99 13.80
N ALA A 351 -25.75 2.62 14.27
CA ALA A 351 -26.50 3.39 15.25
C ALA A 351 -25.77 3.56 16.61
N LYS A 352 -24.95 2.60 17.02
CA LYS A 352 -24.13 2.69 18.24
C LYS A 352 -22.85 3.49 18.04
N LEU A 353 -22.29 3.50 16.83
CA LEU A 353 -21.02 4.17 16.54
C LEU A 353 -21.17 5.68 16.42
N ARG A 354 -22.23 6.17 15.75
CA ARG A 354 -22.47 7.62 15.58
C ARG A 354 -22.39 8.43 16.89
N PRO A 355 -23.17 8.12 17.95
CA PRO A 355 -23.11 8.90 19.19
C PRO A 355 -21.76 8.80 19.92
N LYS A 356 -21.04 7.69 19.77
CA LYS A 356 -19.70 7.52 20.34
C LYS A 356 -18.68 8.41 19.64
N LEU A 357 -18.78 8.56 18.32
CA LEU A 357 -17.93 9.48 17.57
C LEU A 357 -18.25 10.94 17.92
N ASP A 358 -19.52 11.29 18.08
CA ASP A 358 -19.91 12.65 18.52
C ASP A 358 -19.34 12.99 19.91
N GLU A 359 -19.33 12.03 20.84
CA GLU A 359 -18.69 12.19 22.14
C GLU A 359 -17.17 12.38 22.00
N LEU A 360 -16.51 11.57 21.18
CA LEU A 360 -15.07 11.66 20.93
C LEU A 360 -14.67 12.98 20.29
N GLU A 361 -15.44 13.49 19.33
CA GLU A 361 -15.18 14.77 18.69
C GLU A 361 -15.22 15.91 19.70
N ARG A 362 -16.24 15.94 20.57
CA ARG A 362 -16.39 16.97 21.60
C ARG A 362 -15.22 16.98 22.57
N LEU A 363 -14.64 15.83 22.87
CA LEU A 363 -13.47 15.69 23.75
C LEU A 363 -12.17 16.18 23.09
N LEU A 364 -12.05 16.10 21.76
CA LEU A 364 -10.84 16.42 21.01
C LEU A 364 -10.80 17.85 20.47
N VAL A 365 -11.86 18.28 19.77
CA VAL A 365 -11.83 19.51 18.94
C VAL A 365 -11.56 20.77 19.76
N ASN A 366 -12.10 20.86 20.97
CA ASN A 366 -11.94 22.03 21.84
C ASN A 366 -10.79 21.88 22.85
N ASN A 367 -10.03 20.79 22.80
CA ASN A 367 -8.96 20.56 23.76
C ASN A 367 -7.70 21.34 23.36
N ARG A 368 -7.37 22.35 24.16
CA ARG A 368 -6.19 23.18 23.94
C ARG A 368 -4.88 22.39 23.93
N ILE A 369 -4.73 21.37 24.78
CA ILE A 369 -3.52 20.55 24.83
C ILE A 369 -3.35 19.77 23.52
N PHE A 370 -4.46 19.30 22.95
CA PHE A 370 -4.45 18.60 21.67
C PHE A 370 -4.01 19.54 20.54
N LEU A 371 -4.58 20.74 20.47
CA LEU A 371 -4.22 21.75 19.47
C LEU A 371 -2.76 22.17 19.59
N ASP A 372 -2.29 22.50 20.80
CA ASP A 372 -0.89 22.94 21.06
C ASP A 372 0.14 21.86 20.67
N ARG A 373 -0.24 20.58 20.66
CA ARG A 373 0.65 19.44 20.34
C ARG A 373 0.56 18.93 18.91
N THR A 374 -0.42 19.38 18.13
CA THR A 374 -0.69 18.84 16.78
C THR A 374 -0.64 19.90 15.68
N VAL A 375 -1.08 21.12 15.96
CA VAL A 375 -1.13 22.20 14.98
C VAL A 375 0.28 22.67 14.65
N GLY A 376 0.62 22.71 13.35
CA GLY A 376 1.93 23.12 12.87
C GLY A 376 3.06 22.11 13.07
N VAL A 377 2.79 20.93 13.65
CA VAL A 377 3.78 19.86 13.83
C VAL A 377 3.86 18.99 12.57
N GLY A 378 5.08 18.73 12.10
CA GLY A 378 5.33 17.82 10.98
C GLY A 378 4.61 18.23 9.70
N ARG A 379 4.73 19.51 9.35
CA ARG A 379 4.07 20.11 8.20
C ARG A 379 4.64 19.55 6.90
N LEU A 380 3.75 19.04 6.05
CA LEU A 380 4.09 18.56 4.72
C LEU A 380 3.41 19.45 3.66
N PRO A 381 4.17 20.24 2.88
CA PRO A 381 3.58 21.01 1.79
C PRO A 381 3.14 20.11 0.63
N LYS A 382 2.17 20.57 -0.15
CA LYS A 382 1.55 19.84 -1.25
C LYS A 382 2.58 19.31 -2.27
N GLU A 383 3.54 20.14 -2.66
CA GLU A 383 4.57 19.79 -3.64
C GLU A 383 5.49 18.68 -3.12
N ALA A 384 5.78 18.70 -1.81
CA ALA A 384 6.55 17.63 -1.18
C ALA A 384 5.74 16.33 -1.13
N ALA A 385 4.45 16.38 -0.79
CA ALA A 385 3.58 15.20 -0.79
C ALA A 385 3.56 14.49 -2.15
N ILE A 386 3.47 15.27 -3.25
CA ILE A 386 3.54 14.76 -4.63
C ILE A 386 4.93 14.20 -4.94
N ALA A 387 6.01 14.91 -4.59
CA ALA A 387 7.38 14.47 -4.85
C ALA A 387 7.78 13.19 -4.10
N TYR A 388 7.24 12.97 -2.91
CA TYR A 388 7.39 11.74 -2.12
C TYR A 388 6.38 10.64 -2.51
N GLY A 389 5.49 10.89 -3.47
CA GLY A 389 4.50 9.90 -3.91
C GLY A 389 3.54 9.48 -2.78
N MET A 390 3.29 10.39 -1.82
CA MET A 390 2.39 10.11 -0.70
C MET A 390 0.96 9.97 -1.22
N SER A 391 0.19 9.09 -0.59
CA SER A 391 -1.18 8.75 -0.98
C SER A 391 -2.10 8.71 0.23
N GLY A 392 -3.41 8.72 0.01
CA GLY A 392 -4.39 8.56 1.07
C GLY A 392 -4.51 9.76 2.01
N PRO A 393 -4.80 9.52 3.30
CA PRO A 393 -5.08 10.60 4.26
C PRO A 393 -3.91 11.57 4.44
N ILE A 394 -2.66 11.12 4.22
CA ILE A 394 -1.47 11.98 4.33
C ILE A 394 -1.42 12.99 3.17
N ALA A 395 -1.75 12.54 1.96
CA ALA A 395 -1.81 13.41 0.79
C ALA A 395 -3.00 14.38 0.88
N ARG A 396 -4.17 13.88 1.29
CA ARG A 396 -5.39 14.69 1.50
C ARG A 396 -5.23 15.72 2.61
N ALA A 397 -4.48 15.42 3.67
CA ALA A 397 -4.17 16.40 4.71
C ALA A 397 -3.33 17.58 4.18
N SER A 398 -2.52 17.34 3.15
CA SER A 398 -1.62 18.33 2.55
C SER A 398 -2.25 19.12 1.39
N GLY A 399 -3.55 18.93 1.14
CA GLY A 399 -4.28 19.61 0.06
C GLY A 399 -4.21 18.95 -1.32
N VAL A 400 -3.80 17.69 -1.40
CA VAL A 400 -3.90 16.89 -2.63
C VAL A 400 -5.26 16.19 -2.64
N ALA A 401 -6.18 16.64 -3.50
CA ALA A 401 -7.55 16.13 -3.57
C ALA A 401 -7.61 14.82 -4.37
N PHE A 402 -7.00 13.79 -3.80
CA PHE A 402 -6.79 12.51 -4.46
C PHE A 402 -7.42 11.36 -3.67
N ASP A 403 -8.33 10.61 -4.31
CA ASP A 403 -8.94 9.39 -3.77
C ASP A 403 -9.29 8.45 -4.93
N LEU A 404 -8.69 7.26 -4.93
CA LEU A 404 -8.95 6.28 -5.98
C LEU A 404 -10.44 5.90 -6.08
N ARG A 405 -11.20 5.94 -4.98
CA ARG A 405 -12.62 5.57 -4.99
C ARG A 405 -13.48 6.52 -5.84
N LYS A 406 -13.06 7.78 -6.01
CA LYS A 406 -13.75 8.76 -6.87
C LYS A 406 -13.06 8.94 -8.22
N ASP A 407 -11.72 9.05 -8.21
CA ASP A 407 -10.96 9.33 -9.43
C ASP A 407 -10.95 8.14 -10.40
N ARG A 408 -10.92 6.93 -9.84
CA ARG A 408 -10.98 5.67 -10.58
C ARG A 408 -11.86 4.69 -9.82
N THR A 409 -13.17 4.92 -9.94
CA THR A 409 -14.18 4.05 -9.34
C THR A 409 -13.90 2.60 -9.72
N TYR A 410 -13.70 1.80 -8.69
CA TYR A 410 -13.67 0.34 -8.76
C TYR A 410 -14.84 -0.17 -7.92
N ALA A 411 -15.28 -1.43 -8.13
CA ALA A 411 -16.52 -1.89 -7.53
C ALA A 411 -17.70 -0.93 -7.87
N PHE A 412 -18.63 -0.69 -6.93
CA PHE A 412 -19.78 0.19 -7.12
C PHE A 412 -19.70 1.50 -6.32
N TYR A 413 -18.49 2.04 -6.12
CA TYR A 413 -18.32 3.36 -5.46
C TYR A 413 -18.93 4.51 -6.26
N ASP A 414 -19.20 4.33 -7.55
CA ASP A 414 -19.92 5.27 -8.43
C ASP A 414 -21.42 5.39 -8.11
N GLN A 415 -22.00 4.37 -7.45
CA GLN A 415 -23.43 4.32 -7.10
C GLN A 415 -23.73 4.83 -5.68
N ILE A 416 -22.69 5.21 -4.93
CA ILE A 416 -22.78 5.67 -3.54
C ILE A 416 -22.46 7.16 -3.48
N ASP A 417 -23.22 7.89 -2.68
CA ASP A 417 -22.94 9.29 -2.38
C ASP A 417 -22.07 9.41 -1.12
N PHE A 418 -20.90 10.01 -1.24
CA PHE A 418 -19.98 10.31 -0.14
C PHE A 418 -19.08 11.49 -0.51
N GLU A 419 -18.54 12.21 0.47
CA GLU A 419 -17.65 13.35 0.24
C GLU A 419 -16.18 13.00 0.47
N MET A 420 -15.28 13.69 -0.26
CA MET A 420 -13.83 13.53 -0.05
C MET A 420 -13.38 14.56 0.99
N VAL A 421 -12.80 14.10 2.08
CA VAL A 421 -12.26 14.98 3.12
C VAL A 421 -10.85 15.43 2.75
N VAL A 422 -10.66 16.74 2.56
CA VAL A 422 -9.37 17.35 2.23
C VAL A 422 -9.08 18.46 3.23
N ALA A 423 -7.82 18.55 3.68
CA ALA A 423 -7.33 19.65 4.50
C ALA A 423 -6.22 20.42 3.77
N SER A 424 -5.69 21.50 4.37
CA SER A 424 -4.82 22.44 3.63
C SER A 424 -3.42 22.61 4.21
N ASN A 425 -3.20 22.37 5.51
CA ASN A 425 -1.93 22.72 6.15
C ASN A 425 -0.91 21.58 6.11
N GLY A 426 -1.38 20.32 6.06
CA GLY A 426 -0.52 19.13 6.04
C GLY A 426 0.17 18.86 7.37
N ASP A 427 -0.38 19.33 8.48
CA ASP A 427 0.13 19.07 9.82
C ASP A 427 -0.46 17.78 10.43
N VAL A 428 -0.01 17.43 11.63
CA VAL A 428 -0.54 16.27 12.36
C VAL A 428 -2.04 16.41 12.63
N TYR A 429 -2.50 17.62 12.98
CA TYR A 429 -3.90 17.88 13.27
C TYR A 429 -4.78 17.55 12.06
N ASP A 430 -4.44 18.09 10.89
CA ASP A 430 -5.14 17.86 9.63
C ASP A 430 -5.16 16.36 9.28
N ARG A 431 -4.02 15.64 9.45
CA ARG A 431 -3.97 14.19 9.22
C ARG A 431 -4.92 13.41 10.13
N MET A 432 -5.00 13.79 11.41
CA MET A 432 -5.92 13.14 12.35
C MET A 432 -7.37 13.49 12.04
N MET A 433 -7.68 14.74 11.73
CA MET A 433 -9.05 15.16 11.43
C MET A 433 -9.56 14.58 10.10
N VAL A 434 -8.71 14.48 9.07
CA VAL A 434 -9.07 13.79 7.82
C VAL A 434 -9.51 12.36 8.12
N ARG A 435 -8.73 11.60 8.90
CA ARG A 435 -9.10 10.23 9.29
C ARG A 435 -10.38 10.19 10.14
N PHE A 436 -10.60 11.17 11.01
CA PHE A 436 -11.79 11.23 11.84
C PHE A 436 -13.06 11.48 11.02
N TYR A 437 -13.03 12.43 10.09
CA TYR A 437 -14.16 12.70 9.20
C TYR A 437 -14.32 11.57 8.16
N GLU A 438 -13.24 10.92 7.72
CA GLU A 438 -13.34 9.70 6.90
C GLU A 438 -14.11 8.59 7.62
N ILE A 439 -13.98 8.42 8.94
CA ILE A 439 -14.81 7.46 9.68
C ILE A 439 -16.30 7.82 9.55
N ARG A 440 -16.68 9.10 9.59
CA ARG A 440 -18.07 9.52 9.43
C ARG A 440 -18.60 9.17 8.04
N GLU A 441 -17.84 9.51 6.99
CA GLU A 441 -18.18 9.15 5.62
C GLU A 441 -18.27 7.62 5.44
N CYS A 442 -17.38 6.84 6.08
CA CYS A 442 -17.47 5.38 6.07
C CYS A 442 -18.78 4.88 6.67
N LEU A 443 -19.28 5.50 7.76
CA LEU A 443 -20.55 5.09 8.36
C LEU A 443 -21.73 5.36 7.41
N ASP A 444 -21.68 6.46 6.65
CA ASP A 444 -22.70 6.78 5.65
C ASP A 444 -22.66 5.80 4.47
N ILE A 445 -21.46 5.41 4.01
CA ILE A 445 -21.27 4.35 3.00
C ILE A 445 -21.78 3.00 3.53
N LEU A 446 -21.48 2.66 4.79
CA LEU A 446 -21.95 1.42 5.41
C LEU A 446 -23.48 1.37 5.47
N GLU A 447 -24.15 2.46 5.81
CA GLU A 447 -25.60 2.53 5.86
C GLU A 447 -26.24 2.31 4.47
N GLN A 448 -25.66 2.92 3.43
CA GLN A 448 -26.10 2.74 2.03
C GLN A 448 -25.85 1.31 1.54
N THR A 449 -24.66 0.75 1.76
CA THR A 449 -24.31 -0.62 1.33
C THR A 449 -25.18 -1.68 1.99
N ILE A 450 -25.57 -1.51 3.27
CA ILE A 450 -26.52 -2.43 3.92
C ILE A 450 -27.87 -2.45 3.19
N GLY A 451 -28.33 -1.30 2.66
CA GLY A 451 -29.54 -1.22 1.85
C GLY A 451 -29.46 -2.06 0.57
N TYR A 452 -28.34 -1.99 -0.15
CA TYR A 452 -28.12 -2.76 -1.39
C TYR A 452 -27.81 -4.24 -1.16
N ILE A 453 -27.19 -4.61 -0.04
CA ILE A 453 -27.00 -6.01 0.33
C ILE A 453 -28.35 -6.70 0.58
N ALA A 454 -29.33 -5.96 1.12
CA ALA A 454 -30.68 -6.47 1.35
C ALA A 454 -31.44 -6.73 0.04
N THR A 455 -31.25 -5.90 -0.99
CA THR A 455 -31.93 -6.08 -2.28
C THR A 455 -31.34 -7.22 -3.10
N THR A 456 -30.06 -7.52 -2.92
CA THR A 456 -29.34 -8.60 -3.65
C THR A 456 -29.41 -9.96 -2.95
N HIS A 457 -30.26 -10.12 -1.94
CA HIS A 457 -30.38 -11.37 -1.18
C HIS A 457 -30.74 -12.56 -2.08
N GLY A 458 -29.94 -13.63 -2.02
CA GLY A 458 -30.14 -14.85 -2.80
C GLY A 458 -29.42 -14.89 -4.17
N GLN A 459 -28.70 -13.84 -4.54
CA GLN A 459 -27.75 -13.89 -5.68
C GLN A 459 -26.48 -14.69 -5.31
N PRO A 460 -25.79 -15.29 -6.30
CA PRO A 460 -24.54 -15.99 -6.04
C PRO A 460 -23.45 -15.04 -5.53
N VAL A 461 -22.65 -15.49 -4.56
CA VAL A 461 -21.52 -14.74 -3.99
C VAL A 461 -20.17 -15.11 -4.60
N LEU A 462 -20.16 -16.10 -5.50
CA LEU A 462 -18.98 -16.62 -6.17
C LEU A 462 -19.27 -16.74 -7.66
N ALA A 463 -18.35 -16.27 -8.50
CA ALA A 463 -18.43 -16.44 -9.94
C ALA A 463 -18.33 -17.93 -10.32
N ASP A 464 -19.09 -18.39 -11.32
CA ASP A 464 -18.94 -19.75 -11.88
C ASP A 464 -17.88 -19.74 -12.99
N VAL A 465 -16.61 -19.93 -12.62
CA VAL A 465 -15.47 -19.94 -13.55
C VAL A 465 -14.67 -21.22 -13.40
N TYR A 466 -14.66 -22.01 -14.48
CA TYR A 466 -13.94 -23.27 -14.52
C TYR A 466 -12.45 -23.08 -14.28
N GLY A 467 -11.89 -23.82 -13.32
CA GLY A 467 -10.45 -23.81 -13.03
C GLY A 467 -9.98 -22.67 -12.14
N VAL A 468 -10.89 -21.83 -11.63
CA VAL A 468 -10.58 -20.77 -10.66
C VAL A 468 -11.45 -20.88 -9.41
N THR A 469 -12.78 -21.01 -9.56
CA THR A 469 -13.70 -21.01 -8.42
C THR A 469 -14.10 -22.42 -7.99
N LEU A 470 -14.22 -22.61 -6.67
CA LEU A 470 -14.67 -23.88 -6.10
C LEU A 470 -16.17 -24.06 -6.34
N PRO A 471 -16.63 -25.24 -6.78
CA PRO A 471 -18.05 -25.54 -6.90
C PRO A 471 -18.72 -25.63 -5.52
N ASP A 472 -20.04 -25.52 -5.49
CA ASP A 472 -20.79 -25.72 -4.26
C ASP A 472 -20.57 -27.13 -3.69
N ILE A 473 -20.51 -27.24 -2.37
CA ILE A 473 -20.27 -28.49 -1.65
C ILE A 473 -21.38 -29.49 -1.96
N HIS A 474 -22.64 -29.05 -2.03
CA HIS A 474 -23.76 -29.94 -2.34
C HIS A 474 -23.67 -30.50 -3.77
N GLU A 475 -23.30 -29.66 -4.73
CA GLU A 475 -23.06 -30.08 -6.12
C GLU A 475 -21.88 -31.04 -6.23
N THR A 476 -20.83 -30.82 -5.44
CA THR A 476 -19.64 -31.67 -5.39
C THR A 476 -19.97 -33.12 -4.99
N TYR A 477 -20.95 -33.33 -4.10
CA TYR A 477 -21.37 -34.67 -3.71
C TYR A 477 -22.35 -35.35 -4.67
N THR A 478 -23.06 -34.57 -5.49
CA THR A 478 -24.12 -35.08 -6.37
C THR A 478 -23.70 -35.22 -7.82
N GLN A 479 -22.80 -34.37 -8.30
CA GLN A 479 -22.34 -34.33 -9.69
C GLN A 479 -20.86 -34.70 -9.79
N ILE A 480 -20.54 -35.61 -10.72
CA ILE A 480 -19.16 -36.04 -10.96
C ILE A 480 -18.30 -34.88 -11.48
N ASP A 481 -18.85 -34.01 -12.32
CA ASP A 481 -18.13 -32.87 -12.88
C ASP A 481 -17.70 -31.87 -11.78
N ALA A 482 -18.58 -31.57 -10.83
CA ALA A 482 -18.26 -30.72 -9.68
C ALA A 482 -17.20 -31.36 -8.77
N MET A 483 -17.31 -32.67 -8.50
CA MET A 483 -16.29 -33.42 -7.76
C MET A 483 -14.92 -33.36 -8.45
N MET A 484 -14.89 -33.53 -9.77
CA MET A 484 -13.66 -33.44 -10.56
C MET A 484 -13.07 -32.02 -10.50
N ARG A 485 -13.88 -30.98 -10.64
CA ARG A 485 -13.45 -29.57 -10.51
C ARG A 485 -12.82 -29.31 -9.14
N HIS A 486 -13.51 -29.70 -8.07
CA HIS A 486 -13.02 -29.53 -6.70
C HIS A 486 -11.67 -30.25 -6.49
N PHE A 487 -11.55 -31.50 -6.95
CA PHE A 487 -10.30 -32.26 -6.85
C PHE A 487 -9.16 -31.62 -7.64
N GLN A 488 -9.42 -31.13 -8.86
CA GLN A 488 -8.41 -30.46 -9.67
C GLN A 488 -7.93 -29.16 -9.02
N LEU A 489 -8.83 -28.32 -8.52
CA LEU A 489 -8.48 -27.08 -7.83
C LEU A 489 -7.67 -27.34 -6.56
N ALA A 490 -8.10 -28.30 -5.73
CA ALA A 490 -7.40 -28.62 -4.49
C ALA A 490 -5.98 -29.20 -4.71
N THR A 491 -5.74 -29.88 -5.83
CA THR A 491 -4.44 -30.53 -6.12
C THR A 491 -3.52 -29.70 -7.01
N LYS A 492 -4.07 -29.04 -8.03
CA LYS A 492 -3.31 -28.30 -9.03
C LYS A 492 -3.32 -26.79 -8.79
N GLY A 493 -4.26 -26.26 -8.00
CA GLY A 493 -4.45 -24.83 -7.80
C GLY A 493 -5.20 -24.15 -8.94
N GLU A 494 -5.51 -22.87 -8.75
CA GLU A 494 -6.17 -22.02 -9.75
C GLU A 494 -5.24 -21.77 -10.94
N GLN A 495 -5.76 -21.74 -12.16
CA GLN A 495 -4.95 -21.44 -13.37
C GLN A 495 -5.33 -20.08 -13.93
N LEU A 496 -4.44 -19.10 -13.78
CA LEU A 496 -4.62 -17.76 -14.35
C LEU A 496 -3.95 -17.67 -15.73
N PRO A 497 -4.47 -16.87 -16.67
CA PRO A 497 -3.84 -16.69 -17.97
C PRO A 497 -2.45 -16.06 -17.84
N LYS A 498 -1.62 -16.26 -18.86
CA LYS A 498 -0.30 -15.64 -18.95
C LYS A 498 -0.44 -14.14 -19.19
N GLY A 499 0.19 -13.31 -18.36
CA GLY A 499 0.09 -11.86 -18.47
C GLY A 499 0.73 -11.12 -17.29
N GLU A 500 0.74 -9.80 -17.38
CA GLU A 500 1.26 -8.88 -16.36
C GLU A 500 0.20 -7.82 -16.04
N GLY A 501 -0.15 -7.64 -14.77
CA GLY A 501 -1.23 -6.74 -14.35
C GLY A 501 -0.81 -5.89 -13.15
N TYR A 502 -1.32 -4.66 -13.08
CA TYR A 502 -1.22 -3.82 -11.89
C TYR A 502 -2.58 -3.27 -11.53
N THR A 503 -3.02 -3.59 -10.33
CA THR A 503 -4.29 -3.11 -9.79
C THR A 503 -3.99 -2.43 -8.47
N CYS A 504 -4.71 -1.34 -8.22
CA CYS A 504 -4.57 -0.58 -6.99
C CYS A 504 -5.95 -0.33 -6.39
N ILE A 505 -5.99 -0.23 -5.07
CA ILE A 505 -7.17 0.12 -4.30
C ILE A 505 -6.82 1.19 -3.26
N GLU A 506 -7.82 1.95 -2.81
CA GLU A 506 -7.63 2.90 -1.72
C GLU A 506 -7.70 2.14 -0.38
N SER A 507 -6.55 1.77 0.18
CA SER A 507 -6.49 1.28 1.56
C SER A 507 -6.68 2.44 2.56
N PRO A 508 -6.94 2.16 3.85
CA PRO A 508 -7.03 3.21 4.86
C PRO A 508 -5.72 3.99 5.07
N ASN A 509 -4.59 3.45 4.58
CA ASN A 509 -3.29 4.10 4.59
C ASN A 509 -2.95 4.81 3.28
N GLY A 510 -3.71 4.55 2.20
CA GLY A 510 -3.56 5.15 0.88
C GLY A 510 -3.56 4.12 -0.24
N GLU A 511 -2.93 4.45 -1.36
CA GLU A 511 -2.94 3.61 -2.57
C GLU A 511 -2.17 2.29 -2.31
N LEU A 512 -2.88 1.17 -2.15
CA LEU A 512 -2.27 -0.16 -2.05
C LEU A 512 -2.30 -0.79 -3.44
N GLY A 513 -1.12 -1.16 -3.94
CA GLY A 513 -0.96 -1.71 -5.29
C GLY A 513 -0.46 -3.14 -5.29
N PHE A 514 -0.95 -3.94 -6.24
CA PHE A 514 -0.48 -5.30 -6.49
C PHE A 514 -0.05 -5.42 -7.95
N TYR A 515 1.24 -5.71 -8.16
CA TYR A 515 1.80 -6.02 -9.48
C TYR A 515 1.99 -7.54 -9.60
N LEU A 516 1.25 -8.15 -10.53
CA LEU A 516 1.20 -9.58 -10.76
C LEU A 516 1.85 -9.93 -12.09
N VAL A 517 2.62 -11.02 -12.09
CA VAL A 517 3.11 -11.67 -13.31
C VAL A 517 2.73 -13.14 -13.25
N SER A 518 2.03 -13.59 -14.29
CA SER A 518 1.63 -14.99 -14.49
C SER A 518 2.27 -15.54 -15.76
N ASP A 519 2.86 -16.72 -15.65
CA ASP A 519 3.36 -17.51 -16.78
C ASP A 519 2.32 -18.50 -17.34
N GLY A 520 1.10 -18.50 -16.79
CA GLY A 520 0.07 -19.50 -17.08
C GLY A 520 0.08 -20.70 -16.14
N SER A 521 1.00 -20.74 -15.16
CA SER A 521 1.02 -21.78 -14.13
C SER A 521 0.06 -21.48 -12.99
N SER A 522 -0.13 -22.45 -12.09
CA SER A 522 -0.97 -22.27 -10.91
C SER A 522 -0.29 -21.53 -9.76
N LYS A 523 0.93 -21.04 -9.99
CA LYS A 523 1.71 -20.27 -9.04
C LYS A 523 2.04 -18.90 -9.64
N PRO A 524 2.05 -17.83 -8.83
CA PRO A 524 2.49 -16.53 -9.32
C PRO A 524 3.98 -16.61 -9.67
N GLN A 525 4.32 -16.18 -10.90
CA GLN A 525 5.71 -15.98 -11.25
C GLN A 525 6.29 -14.81 -10.46
N ARG A 526 5.49 -13.76 -10.24
CA ARG A 526 5.85 -12.61 -9.40
C ARG A 526 4.59 -11.99 -8.81
N LEU A 527 4.69 -11.60 -7.54
CA LEU A 527 3.73 -10.74 -6.85
C LEU A 527 4.52 -9.67 -6.11
N HIS A 528 4.44 -8.42 -6.56
CA HIS A 528 5.00 -7.26 -5.87
C HIS A 528 3.88 -6.43 -5.25
N VAL A 529 4.12 -5.94 -4.03
CA VAL A 529 3.14 -5.11 -3.32
C VAL A 529 3.71 -3.71 -3.14
N ARG A 530 3.00 -2.72 -3.67
CA ARG A 530 3.25 -1.30 -3.41
C ARG A 530 2.61 -0.94 -2.07
N SER A 531 3.43 -0.76 -1.04
CA SER A 531 2.96 -0.40 0.29
C SER A 531 2.87 1.13 0.49
N PRO A 532 1.71 1.68 0.88
CA PRO A 532 1.59 3.10 1.21
C PRO A 532 2.46 3.49 2.42
N SER A 533 2.63 2.57 3.38
CA SER A 533 3.46 2.77 4.57
C SER A 533 4.94 3.05 4.25
N LEU A 534 5.50 2.50 3.17
CA LEU A 534 6.89 2.72 2.79
C LEU A 534 7.15 4.16 2.33
N CYS A 535 6.29 4.68 1.45
CA CYS A 535 6.36 6.07 0.99
C CYS A 535 6.12 7.07 2.14
N ALA A 536 5.19 6.74 3.05
CA ALA A 536 4.88 7.56 4.22
C ALA A 536 6.08 7.67 5.19
N LEU A 537 6.73 6.54 5.49
CA LEU A 537 7.85 6.51 6.43
C LEU A 537 9.11 7.18 5.86
N GLN A 538 9.33 7.11 4.55
CA GLN A 538 10.43 7.83 3.90
C GLN A 538 10.37 9.35 4.14
N GLY A 539 9.17 9.92 4.21
CA GLY A 539 8.95 11.33 4.51
C GLY A 539 9.15 11.72 5.98
N LEU A 540 9.28 10.75 6.90
CA LEU A 540 9.33 11.00 8.34
C LEU A 540 10.47 11.94 8.74
N ILE A 541 11.69 11.69 8.25
CA ILE A 541 12.87 12.46 8.65
C ILE A 541 12.74 13.93 8.18
N PRO A 542 12.46 14.23 6.89
CA PRO A 542 12.20 15.60 6.44
C PRO A 542 11.10 16.31 7.25
N MET A 543 10.02 15.62 7.59
CA MET A 543 8.92 16.18 8.41
C MET A 543 9.32 16.43 9.87
N SER A 544 10.34 15.73 10.37
CA SER A 544 10.80 15.84 11.76
C SER A 544 11.81 16.98 11.97
N VAL A 545 12.46 17.48 10.90
CA VAL A 545 13.50 18.52 11.00
C VAL A 545 12.91 19.80 11.61
N GLY A 546 13.58 20.33 12.62
CA GLY A 546 13.17 21.51 13.39
C GLY A 546 12.23 21.20 14.56
N GLY A 547 11.60 20.02 14.57
CA GLY A 547 10.73 19.57 15.64
C GLY A 547 11.48 19.01 16.85
N THR A 548 10.75 18.78 17.94
CA THR A 548 11.27 18.15 19.16
C THR A 548 11.07 16.63 19.16
N LEU A 549 11.78 15.90 20.03
CA LEU A 549 11.59 14.44 20.16
C LEU A 549 10.13 14.06 20.51
N ALA A 550 9.46 14.88 21.32
CA ALA A 550 8.06 14.66 21.69
C ALA A 550 7.10 14.83 20.51
N GLU A 551 7.44 15.68 19.54
CA GLU A 551 6.70 15.88 18.30
C GLU A 551 6.93 14.74 17.31
N VAL A 552 8.14 14.18 17.26
CA VAL A 552 8.45 13.01 16.41
C VAL A 552 7.57 11.82 16.76
N GLY A 553 7.34 11.56 18.06
CA GLY A 553 6.47 10.46 18.47
C GLY A 553 5.01 10.64 18.04
N VAL A 554 4.53 11.88 18.07
CA VAL A 554 3.18 12.25 17.61
C VAL A 554 3.07 12.17 16.08
N LEU A 555 4.08 12.66 15.38
CA LEU A 555 4.19 12.59 13.92
C LEU A 555 4.14 11.14 13.46
N LEU A 556 4.95 10.26 14.06
CA LEU A 556 4.97 8.83 13.73
C LEU A 556 3.60 8.18 13.93
N GLY A 557 2.89 8.54 15.01
CA GLY A 557 1.52 8.08 15.25
C GLY A 557 0.51 8.52 14.19
N SER A 558 0.68 9.72 13.62
CA SER A 558 -0.21 10.26 12.59
C SER A 558 -0.06 9.60 11.21
N LEU A 559 1.11 9.01 10.93
CA LEU A 559 1.39 8.37 9.64
C LEU A 559 0.74 6.97 9.51
N ASN A 560 0.33 6.36 10.63
CA ASN A 560 -0.22 4.99 10.69
C ASN A 560 0.66 3.92 10.04
N ILE A 561 1.93 3.85 10.46
CA ILE A 561 2.88 2.89 9.89
C ILE A 561 2.59 1.50 10.44
N VAL A 562 2.27 0.57 9.55
CA VAL A 562 2.10 -0.85 9.90
C VAL A 562 3.36 -1.62 9.47
N PRO A 563 4.17 -2.14 10.41
CA PRO A 563 5.43 -2.81 10.06
C PRO A 563 5.28 -3.99 9.11
N GLY A 564 4.15 -4.71 9.16
CA GLY A 564 3.88 -5.84 8.27
C GLY A 564 3.68 -5.42 6.81
N GLU A 565 3.09 -4.24 6.59
CA GLU A 565 2.89 -3.66 5.25
C GLU A 565 4.16 -2.98 4.75
N LEU A 566 4.91 -2.34 5.66
CA LEU A 566 6.20 -1.70 5.38
C LEU A 566 7.24 -2.72 4.90
N ASP A 567 7.48 -3.76 5.70
CA ASP A 567 8.60 -4.67 5.48
C ASP A 567 8.25 -5.85 4.56
N ARG A 568 6.96 -6.25 4.46
CA ARG A 568 6.45 -7.41 3.68
C ARG A 568 6.97 -8.78 4.17
#